data_AF-A0A1T5EXB5-F1
#
_entry.id   AF-A0A1T5EXB5-F1
#
_cell.length_a   1.000
_cell.length_b   1.000
_cell.length_c   1.000
_cell.angle_alpha   90.00
_cell.angle_beta   90.00
_cell.angle_gamma   90.00
#
_symmetry.space_group_name_H-M   'P 1'
#
loop_
_entity.id
_entity.type
_entity.pdbx_description
1 polymer ?
#
loop_
_entity_poly.entity_id
_entity_poly.type
_entity_poly.pdbx_seq_one_letter_code
_entity_poly.pdbx_strand_id
1 'polypeptide(L)'
;MTSLISWLDASTEENSKMRELVKLYGTPETTDDLGMGQLRDAISNSLFPGTSVLHLGARYMLLVPWAYQTAHRRTRNPDDLRKRSEESERQLIERLKEIGEDSYIGRDAGRNVQLLPSAAYWTALRTYGIVSPDTDRSAVAQLMCADAPAPEEGESSYSVWSQTLPKPPAGFPQSEDRGLQLSHDEARWLQERILTTCPGTMLAHVVGSEVGPTTGLWAPWLDPACRSAEGDSAQWLKDAEAFSFIHNGATILYQHLVAELSAKVFSAGEDTLEPTHGLLEAWEDQKDNKRELLAGWDVDGFINRSKALNRGVNGNTADFARAMAEAATSPGSLIDNQHFRAAVETREKLMKKSNSRFRNERRLRAWQPPAQVASLSFRWAQVRRNVLDIHAGLALEGQSSA
;
A
#
# COMPACT_ATOMS: atom_id res chain seq x y z
N MET A 1 -7.71 18.90 -30.71
CA MET A 1 -6.90 19.44 -29.60
C MET A 1 -6.56 18.29 -28.68
N THR A 2 -5.27 17.95 -28.64
CA THR A 2 -4.69 16.73 -28.10
C THR A 2 -4.30 16.99 -26.64
N SER A 3 -5.01 16.38 -25.68
CA SER A 3 -4.65 16.41 -24.26
C SER A 3 -3.60 15.33 -23.98
N LEU A 4 -2.33 15.75 -23.97
CA LEU A 4 -1.19 14.99 -23.49
C LEU A 4 -1.16 15.11 -21.96
N ILE A 5 -1.89 14.24 -21.25
CA ILE A 5 -1.76 14.14 -19.79
C ILE A 5 -0.42 13.46 -19.51
N SER A 6 0.53 14.29 -19.07
CA SER A 6 1.88 13.95 -18.66
C SER A 6 1.85 13.04 -17.44
N TRP A 7 1.76 11.73 -17.68
CA TRP A 7 2.03 10.67 -16.71
C TRP A 7 3.55 10.47 -16.57
N LEU A 8 4.24 11.55 -16.23
CA LEU A 8 5.69 11.67 -16.14
C LEU A 8 6.02 12.39 -14.83
N ASP A 9 5.94 11.63 -13.72
CA ASP A 9 6.92 11.72 -12.63
C ASP A 9 6.73 10.68 -11.49
N ALA A 10 5.91 9.64 -11.67
CA ALA A 10 6.04 8.42 -10.85
C ALA A 10 7.22 7.55 -11.33
N SER A 11 8.37 8.16 -11.64
CA SER A 11 9.50 7.47 -12.28
C SER A 11 10.60 7.15 -11.28
N THR A 12 10.80 5.85 -11.07
CA THR A 12 12.01 5.20 -10.52
C THR A 12 12.45 5.52 -9.09
N GLU A 13 12.28 6.75 -8.60
CA GLU A 13 12.80 7.20 -7.32
C GLU A 13 11.86 6.87 -6.15
N GLU A 14 10.55 6.93 -6.37
CA GLU A 14 9.57 6.36 -5.42
C GLU A 14 9.69 4.84 -5.35
N ASN A 15 10.00 4.17 -6.48
CA ASN A 15 10.21 2.73 -6.52
C ASN A 15 11.55 2.28 -5.88
N SER A 16 12.57 3.14 -5.84
CA SER A 16 13.82 2.88 -5.13
C SER A 16 13.66 3.17 -3.63
N LYS A 17 13.01 4.29 -3.28
CA LYS A 17 12.67 4.65 -1.89
C LYS A 17 11.72 3.63 -1.27
N MET A 18 10.71 3.16 -1.99
CA MET A 18 9.80 2.09 -1.53
C MET A 18 10.53 0.76 -1.34
N ARG A 19 11.50 0.41 -2.21
CA ARG A 19 12.36 -0.77 -2.01
C ARG A 19 13.29 -0.65 -0.80
N GLU A 20 13.75 0.55 -0.48
CA GLU A 20 14.57 0.82 0.70
C GLU A 20 13.74 0.83 1.99
N LEU A 21 12.50 1.30 1.93
CA LEU A 21 11.54 1.30 3.03
C LEU A 21 10.98 -0.10 3.36
N VAL A 22 10.80 -0.94 2.33
CA VAL A 22 10.52 -2.38 2.49
C VAL A 22 11.61 -3.10 3.29
N LYS A 23 12.87 -2.71 3.07
CA LYS A 23 14.01 -3.23 3.83
C LYS A 23 13.97 -2.84 5.31
N LEU A 24 13.38 -1.67 5.63
CA LEU A 24 13.27 -1.14 6.99
C LEU A 24 12.05 -1.67 7.75
N TYR A 25 10.95 -1.99 7.07
CA TYR A 25 9.71 -2.46 7.69
C TYR A 25 9.39 -3.94 7.46
N GLY A 26 10.28 -4.67 6.77
CA GLY A 26 10.38 -6.13 6.83
C GLY A 26 9.05 -6.87 6.76
N THR A 27 8.13 -6.47 5.89
CA THR A 27 6.97 -7.31 5.61
C THR A 27 7.37 -8.30 4.51
N PRO A 28 7.33 -9.62 4.75
CA PRO A 28 7.75 -10.62 3.77
C PRO A 28 7.00 -10.54 2.42
N GLU A 29 5.85 -9.85 2.39
CA GLU A 29 5.00 -9.60 1.20
C GLU A 29 5.62 -8.73 0.09
N THR A 30 6.78 -8.11 0.33
CA THR A 30 7.29 -7.05 -0.56
C THR A 30 8.45 -7.41 -1.48
N THR A 31 8.84 -8.69 -1.53
CA THR A 31 9.79 -9.17 -2.53
C THR A 31 9.04 -9.65 -3.77
N ASP A 32 8.97 -8.79 -4.81
CA ASP A 32 8.41 -9.18 -6.11
C ASP A 32 9.43 -9.99 -6.92
N ASP A 33 9.63 -11.25 -6.52
CA ASP A 33 10.63 -12.14 -7.14
C ASP A 33 10.25 -12.57 -8.57
N LEU A 34 8.95 -12.56 -8.89
CA LEU A 34 8.39 -13.01 -10.17
C LEU A 34 7.85 -11.87 -11.05
N GLY A 35 7.97 -10.61 -10.64
CA GLY A 35 7.62 -9.44 -11.45
C GLY A 35 6.11 -9.24 -11.62
N MET A 36 5.32 -9.49 -10.59
CA MET A 36 3.86 -9.41 -10.57
C MET A 36 3.33 -8.12 -9.90
N GLY A 37 4.22 -7.22 -9.50
CA GLY A 37 3.89 -5.98 -8.80
C GLY A 37 2.86 -5.11 -9.51
N GLN A 38 2.87 -5.05 -10.84
CA GLN A 38 1.90 -4.23 -11.59
C GLN A 38 0.45 -4.70 -11.45
N LEU A 39 0.22 -6.02 -11.43
CA LEU A 39 -1.12 -6.60 -11.20
C LEU A 39 -1.52 -6.44 -9.73
N ARG A 40 -0.59 -6.68 -8.79
CA ARG A 40 -0.80 -6.43 -7.36
C ARG A 40 -1.20 -4.97 -7.10
N ASP A 41 -0.51 -4.02 -7.73
CA ASP A 41 -0.76 -2.59 -7.54
C ASP A 41 -2.06 -2.16 -8.20
N ALA A 42 -2.45 -2.75 -9.34
CA ALA A 42 -3.77 -2.54 -9.93
C ALA A 42 -4.89 -2.95 -8.96
N ILE A 43 -4.79 -4.13 -8.33
CA ILE A 43 -5.75 -4.57 -7.30
C ILE A 43 -5.74 -3.61 -6.11
N SER A 44 -4.55 -3.33 -5.55
CA SER A 44 -4.40 -2.50 -4.35
C SER A 44 -4.98 -1.10 -4.54
N ASN A 45 -4.72 -0.47 -5.70
CA ASN A 45 -5.18 0.89 -5.98
C ASN A 45 -6.65 0.94 -6.40
N SER A 46 -7.22 -0.16 -6.92
CA SER A 46 -8.66 -0.25 -7.22
C SER A 46 -9.49 -0.44 -5.95
N LEU A 47 -9.02 -1.28 -5.03
CA LEU A 47 -9.68 -1.51 -3.75
C LEU A 47 -9.46 -0.32 -2.79
N PHE A 48 -8.20 0.12 -2.65
CA PHE A 48 -7.76 1.02 -1.58
C PHE A 48 -6.91 2.18 -2.11
N PRO A 49 -7.49 3.06 -2.95
CA PRO A 49 -6.75 4.18 -3.53
C PRO A 49 -6.18 5.09 -2.45
N GLY A 50 -5.01 5.68 -2.70
CA GLY A 50 -4.39 6.63 -1.75
C GLY A 50 -3.73 5.99 -0.54
N THR A 51 -3.79 4.67 -0.37
CA THR A 51 -3.22 3.98 0.80
C THR A 51 -1.80 3.44 0.54
N SER A 52 -0.98 3.41 1.59
CA SER A 52 0.40 2.96 1.55
C SER A 52 0.72 2.05 2.74
N VAL A 53 1.67 1.13 2.55
CA VAL A 53 2.25 0.31 3.63
C VAL A 53 2.94 1.16 4.70
N LEU A 54 3.24 2.42 4.39
CA LEU A 54 3.88 3.40 5.27
C LEU A 54 2.88 4.08 6.22
N HIS A 55 1.58 3.87 6.03
CA HIS A 55 0.59 4.47 6.90
C HIS A 55 0.58 3.78 8.27
N LEU A 56 0.63 4.59 9.31
CA LEU A 56 0.58 4.21 10.72
C LEU A 56 -0.56 4.92 11.47
N GLY A 57 -1.55 5.49 10.80
CA GLY A 57 -2.73 6.06 11.45
C GLY A 57 -3.40 7.15 10.62
N ALA A 58 -4.73 7.20 10.62
CA ALA A 58 -5.49 8.11 9.77
C ALA A 58 -5.24 9.59 10.09
N ARG A 59 -4.97 9.92 11.36
CA ARG A 59 -4.81 11.32 11.82
C ARG A 59 -3.61 12.05 11.21
N TYR A 60 -2.62 11.34 10.68
CA TYR A 60 -1.54 11.97 9.91
C TYR A 60 -2.03 12.77 8.70
N MET A 61 -3.21 12.43 8.16
CA MET A 61 -3.86 13.18 7.08
C MET A 61 -4.29 14.60 7.49
N LEU A 62 -4.33 14.88 8.80
CA LEU A 62 -4.57 16.21 9.38
C LEU A 62 -3.27 16.84 9.90
N LEU A 63 -2.45 16.05 10.61
CA LEU A 63 -1.19 16.51 11.20
C LEU A 63 -0.22 17.08 10.16
N VAL A 64 -0.14 16.47 8.97
CA VAL A 64 0.73 16.95 7.89
C VAL A 64 0.28 18.33 7.41
N PRO A 65 -0.96 18.55 6.92
CA PRO A 65 -1.44 19.89 6.58
C PRO A 65 -1.26 20.92 7.71
N TRP A 66 -1.51 20.53 8.96
CA TRP A 66 -1.36 21.42 10.12
C TRP A 66 0.08 21.90 10.34
N ALA A 67 1.07 21.05 10.07
CA ALA A 67 2.48 21.46 10.13
C ALA A 67 2.77 22.59 9.13
N TYR A 68 2.25 22.49 7.90
CA TYR A 68 2.38 23.55 6.89
C TYR A 68 1.59 24.81 7.26
N GLN A 69 0.32 24.68 7.66
CA GLN A 69 -0.52 25.82 8.02
C GLN A 69 0.04 26.59 9.23
N THR A 70 0.54 25.90 10.24
CA THR A 70 1.11 26.51 11.44
C THR A 70 2.45 27.19 11.13
N ALA A 71 3.31 26.56 10.32
CA ALA A 71 4.56 27.16 9.85
C ALA A 71 4.30 28.44 9.03
N HIS A 72 3.33 28.40 8.12
CA HIS A 72 2.98 29.53 7.27
C HIS A 72 2.51 30.76 8.06
N ARG A 73 1.91 30.60 9.26
CA ARG A 73 1.56 31.77 10.10
C ARG A 73 2.77 32.61 10.53
N ARG A 74 3.97 32.03 10.53
CA ARG A 74 5.19 32.66 11.05
C ARG A 74 6.13 33.18 9.95
N THR A 75 5.89 32.83 8.69
CA THR A 75 6.79 33.19 7.59
C THR A 75 6.06 33.27 6.25
N ARG A 76 6.55 34.16 5.38
CA ARG A 76 6.14 34.26 3.97
C ARG A 76 7.27 33.86 3.02
N ASN A 77 8.40 33.39 3.56
CA ASN A 77 9.50 32.88 2.75
C ASN A 77 9.31 31.37 2.50
N PRO A 78 9.27 30.89 1.24
CA PRO A 78 9.06 29.48 0.93
C PRO A 78 10.10 28.51 1.54
N ASP A 79 11.38 28.89 1.57
CA ASP A 79 12.44 28.03 2.10
C ASP A 79 12.37 27.92 3.62
N ASP A 80 12.06 29.02 4.29
CA ASP A 80 11.82 29.04 5.73
C ASP A 80 10.54 28.26 6.08
N LEU A 81 9.47 28.37 5.28
CA LEU A 81 8.24 27.60 5.46
C LEU A 81 8.53 26.10 5.39
N ARG A 82 9.25 25.65 4.34
CA ARG A 82 9.64 24.24 4.17
C ARG A 82 10.39 23.73 5.41
N LYS A 83 11.46 24.43 5.82
CA LYS A 83 12.26 24.06 7.00
C LYS A 83 11.41 24.01 8.27
N ARG A 84 10.53 24.99 8.49
CA ARG A 84 9.65 25.02 9.66
C ARG A 84 8.58 23.94 9.64
N SER A 85 8.04 23.58 8.47
CA SER A 85 7.09 22.48 8.35
C SER A 85 7.75 21.13 8.68
N GLU A 86 8.95 20.87 8.15
CA GLU A 86 9.72 19.66 8.47
C GLU A 86 10.10 19.61 9.96
N GLU A 87 10.50 20.74 10.54
CA GLU A 87 10.80 20.84 11.97
C GLU A 87 9.54 20.60 12.82
N SER A 88 8.38 21.11 12.41
CA SER A 88 7.10 20.84 13.07
C SER A 88 6.77 19.34 13.02
N GLU A 89 7.02 18.65 11.90
CA GLU A 89 6.85 17.20 11.82
C GLU A 89 7.81 16.46 12.76
N ARG A 90 9.08 16.89 12.85
CA ARG A 90 10.05 16.28 13.77
C ARG A 90 9.67 16.49 15.24
N GLN A 91 9.10 17.65 15.59
CA GLN A 91 8.56 17.90 16.93
C GLN A 91 7.36 17.00 17.24
N LEU A 92 6.48 16.73 16.26
CA LEU A 92 5.38 15.77 16.47
C LEU A 92 5.91 14.38 16.81
N ILE A 93 6.99 13.92 16.17
CA ILE A 93 7.60 12.61 16.48
C ILE A 93 8.04 12.54 17.94
N GLU A 94 8.62 13.63 18.47
CA GLU A 94 8.99 13.72 19.89
C GLU A 94 7.78 13.73 20.80
N ARG A 95 6.74 14.50 20.47
CA ARG A 95 5.52 14.54 21.28
C ARG A 95 4.80 13.20 21.30
N LEU A 96 4.69 12.51 20.17
CA LEU A 96 4.14 11.14 20.09
C LEU A 96 4.94 10.15 20.96
N LYS A 97 6.26 10.31 21.03
CA LYS A 97 7.11 9.52 21.93
C LYS A 97 6.82 9.82 23.40
N GLU A 98 6.68 11.09 23.76
CA GLU A 98 6.46 11.53 25.14
C GLU A 98 5.11 11.08 25.70
N ILE A 99 4.04 11.09 24.88
CA ILE A 99 2.71 10.60 25.28
C ILE A 99 2.60 9.07 25.25
N GLY A 100 3.63 8.36 24.79
CA GLY A 100 3.67 6.90 24.78
C GLY A 100 2.87 6.26 23.64
N GLU A 101 2.75 6.90 22.48
CA GLU A 101 2.09 6.31 21.30
C GLU A 101 2.84 5.04 20.86
N ASP A 102 2.11 3.92 20.71
CA ASP A 102 2.75 2.63 20.44
C ASP A 102 3.26 2.50 19.00
N SER A 103 2.61 3.14 18.03
CA SER A 103 2.95 2.96 16.62
C SER A 103 2.81 4.24 15.83
N TYR A 104 3.96 4.88 15.58
CA TYR A 104 4.09 6.15 14.87
C TYR A 104 5.34 6.18 13.99
N ILE A 105 5.35 7.09 13.01
CA ILE A 105 6.50 7.28 12.11
C ILE A 105 7.65 7.88 12.91
N GLY A 106 8.83 7.25 12.86
CA GLY A 106 10.00 7.70 13.61
C GLY A 106 10.13 7.11 15.02
N ARG A 107 9.40 6.04 15.36
CA ARG A 107 9.54 5.33 16.65
C ARG A 107 10.99 4.98 17.01
N ASP A 108 11.72 4.39 16.07
CA ASP A 108 13.12 3.97 16.31
C ASP A 108 14.13 5.08 16.00
N ALA A 109 13.94 5.79 14.88
CA ALA A 109 14.88 6.81 14.41
C ALA A 109 14.73 8.18 15.12
N GLY A 110 13.63 8.40 15.84
CA GLY A 110 13.28 9.67 16.46
C GLY A 110 13.31 10.83 15.45
N ARG A 111 13.88 11.96 15.88
CA ARG A 111 14.08 13.15 15.04
C ARG A 111 14.87 12.88 13.75
N ASN A 112 15.69 11.84 13.69
CA ASN A 112 16.56 11.55 12.54
C ASN A 112 15.85 10.68 11.48
N VAL A 113 14.52 10.55 11.55
CA VAL A 113 13.77 9.83 10.53
C VAL A 113 14.05 10.40 9.14
N GLN A 114 14.37 9.51 8.20
CA GLN A 114 14.65 9.85 6.81
C GLN A 114 13.36 10.15 6.04
N LEU A 115 12.30 9.39 6.33
CA LEU A 115 11.00 9.58 5.73
C LEU A 115 10.06 10.27 6.72
N LEU A 116 9.76 11.55 6.46
CA LEU A 116 8.78 12.31 7.22
C LEU A 116 7.34 11.91 6.86
N PRO A 117 6.37 12.10 7.78
CA PRO A 117 4.95 11.87 7.50
C PRO A 117 4.44 12.53 6.21
N SER A 118 4.90 13.74 5.89
CA SER A 118 4.50 14.46 4.68
C SER A 118 4.88 13.75 3.39
N ALA A 119 5.95 12.96 3.38
CA ALA A 119 6.31 12.10 2.26
C ALA A 119 5.50 10.79 2.26
N ALA A 120 5.30 10.18 3.43
CA ALA A 120 4.58 8.91 3.57
C ALA A 120 3.09 9.01 3.18
N TYR A 121 2.43 10.12 3.51
CA TYR A 121 1.00 10.35 3.31
C TYR A 121 0.65 11.17 2.07
N TRP A 122 1.63 11.62 1.29
CA TRP A 122 1.39 12.54 0.17
C TRP A 122 0.34 12.03 -0.83
N THR A 123 0.45 10.76 -1.20
CA THR A 123 -0.50 10.11 -2.11
C THR A 123 -1.91 10.11 -1.53
N ALA A 124 -2.07 9.90 -0.22
CA ALA A 124 -3.36 9.94 0.46
C ALA A 124 -3.94 11.35 0.45
N LEU A 125 -3.12 12.35 0.82
CA LEU A 125 -3.52 13.76 0.83
C LEU A 125 -4.02 14.21 -0.53
N ARG A 126 -3.35 13.80 -1.61
CA ARG A 126 -3.76 14.09 -2.99
C ARG A 126 -5.03 13.33 -3.39
N THR A 127 -5.06 12.03 -3.13
CA THR A 127 -6.18 11.14 -3.51
C THR A 127 -7.48 11.57 -2.84
N TYR A 128 -7.43 11.99 -1.58
CA TYR A 128 -8.60 12.43 -0.82
C TYR A 128 -8.89 13.92 -0.97
N GLY A 129 -8.18 14.61 -1.87
CA GLY A 129 -8.31 16.04 -2.16
C GLY A 129 -8.10 16.94 -0.94
N ILE A 130 -7.28 16.50 0.02
CA ILE A 130 -6.87 17.29 1.18
C ILE A 130 -5.88 18.37 0.72
N VAL A 131 -5.03 18.02 -0.24
CA VAL A 131 -4.23 18.96 -1.03
C VAL A 131 -4.77 19.01 -2.46
N SER A 132 -4.63 20.17 -3.11
CA SER A 132 -5.02 20.34 -4.51
C SER A 132 -4.35 19.29 -5.42
N PRO A 133 -5.11 18.62 -6.32
CA PRO A 133 -4.63 17.45 -7.07
C PRO A 133 -3.33 17.67 -7.85
N ASP A 134 -3.17 18.85 -8.43
CA ASP A 134 -2.03 19.21 -9.29
C ASP A 134 -0.83 19.75 -8.51
N THR A 135 -0.91 19.82 -7.18
CA THR A 135 0.19 20.30 -6.35
C THR A 135 1.22 19.19 -6.16
N ASP A 136 2.49 19.53 -6.41
CA ASP A 136 3.64 18.74 -5.99
C ASP A 136 4.02 19.10 -4.54
N ARG A 137 4.50 18.11 -3.76
CA ARG A 137 4.92 18.31 -2.38
C ARG A 137 5.99 19.39 -2.25
N SER A 138 6.92 19.45 -3.20
CA SER A 138 8.00 20.44 -3.24
C SER A 138 7.50 21.87 -3.50
N ALA A 139 6.36 22.01 -4.19
CA ALA A 139 5.75 23.28 -4.58
C ALA A 139 4.83 23.87 -3.51
N VAL A 140 4.36 23.08 -2.54
CA VAL A 140 3.44 23.53 -1.46
C VAL A 140 3.89 24.84 -0.83
N ALA A 141 5.14 24.91 -0.39
CA ALA A 141 5.68 26.09 0.30
C ALA A 141 5.72 27.33 -0.60
N GLN A 142 5.98 27.16 -1.90
CA GLN A 142 5.99 28.25 -2.86
C GLN A 142 4.57 28.76 -3.10
N LEU A 143 3.62 27.85 -3.36
CA LEU A 143 2.23 28.17 -3.61
C LEU A 143 1.59 28.89 -2.41
N MET A 144 1.78 28.36 -1.19
CA MET A 144 1.26 28.99 0.02
C MET A 144 1.82 30.39 0.26
N CYS A 145 3.08 30.66 -0.10
CA CYS A 145 3.71 31.96 0.08
C CYS A 145 3.45 32.94 -1.07
N ALA A 146 3.05 32.45 -2.24
CA ALA A 146 2.71 33.25 -3.41
C ALA A 146 1.32 33.90 -3.31
N ASP A 147 0.44 33.42 -2.41
CA ASP A 147 -0.87 34.02 -2.15
C ASP A 147 -0.75 35.37 -1.40
N ALA A 148 -0.58 36.45 -2.17
CA ALA A 148 -1.03 37.81 -1.89
C ALA A 148 -1.14 38.58 -3.22
N PRO A 149 -2.33 39.01 -3.70
CA PRO A 149 -3.45 39.61 -2.95
C PRO A 149 -4.81 38.91 -3.13
N ALA A 150 -5.80 39.40 -2.37
CA ALA A 150 -7.19 38.94 -2.36
C ALA A 150 -7.84 38.93 -3.76
N PRO A 151 -8.65 37.91 -4.11
CA PRO A 151 -9.47 37.95 -5.31
C PRO A 151 -10.50 39.07 -5.18
N GLU A 152 -10.63 39.89 -6.23
CA GLU A 152 -11.82 40.69 -6.46
C GLU A 152 -13.05 39.76 -6.50
N GLU A 153 -14.19 40.26 -6.03
CA GLU A 153 -15.43 39.48 -5.84
C GLU A 153 -15.76 38.60 -7.06
N GLY A 154 -15.63 37.27 -6.90
CA GLY A 154 -16.17 36.30 -7.85
C GLY A 154 -15.27 35.12 -8.21
N GLU A 155 -13.96 35.18 -7.97
CA GLU A 155 -13.04 34.07 -8.30
C GLU A 155 -12.59 33.30 -7.06
N SER A 156 -12.71 31.96 -7.11
CA SER A 156 -12.32 31.07 -6.02
C SER A 156 -10.84 31.27 -5.65
N SER A 157 -10.57 31.74 -4.43
CA SER A 157 -9.21 31.77 -3.88
C SER A 157 -8.61 30.36 -3.95
N TYR A 158 -7.59 30.20 -4.79
CA TYR A 158 -6.84 28.94 -4.91
C TYR A 158 -6.19 28.68 -3.55
N SER A 159 -6.67 27.67 -2.82
CA SER A 159 -6.06 27.24 -1.58
C SER A 159 -5.34 25.92 -1.82
N VAL A 160 -4.06 25.84 -1.41
CA VAL A 160 -3.26 24.61 -1.54
C VAL A 160 -3.87 23.46 -0.75
N TRP A 161 -4.48 23.77 0.40
CA TRP A 161 -5.14 22.81 1.28
C TRP A 161 -6.66 22.99 1.21
N SER A 162 -7.42 21.93 1.47
CA SER A 162 -8.88 21.99 1.55
C SER A 162 -9.35 23.06 2.55
N GLN A 163 -10.24 23.96 2.10
CA GLN A 163 -10.76 25.07 2.93
C GLN A 163 -11.57 24.59 4.15
N THR A 164 -12.18 23.41 4.07
CA THR A 164 -12.95 22.77 5.15
C THR A 164 -12.09 21.96 6.10
N LEU A 165 -10.76 21.95 5.94
CA LEU A 165 -9.86 21.19 6.82
C LEU A 165 -10.06 21.61 8.28
N PRO A 166 -10.24 20.66 9.22
CA PRO A 166 -10.29 20.95 10.66
C PRO A 166 -9.10 21.80 11.11
N LYS A 167 -9.31 22.73 12.03
CA LYS A 167 -8.24 23.63 12.49
C LYS A 167 -7.29 22.88 13.44
N PRO A 168 -5.97 23.16 13.39
CA PRO A 168 -5.04 22.61 14.37
C PRO A 168 -5.39 23.08 15.79
N PRO A 169 -5.11 22.26 16.82
CA PRO A 169 -5.26 22.66 18.22
C PRO A 169 -4.34 23.85 18.56
N ALA A 170 -4.76 24.64 19.55
CA ALA A 170 -3.98 25.80 19.99
C ALA A 170 -2.67 25.37 20.63
N GLY A 171 -1.53 25.80 20.08
CA GLY A 171 -0.20 25.39 20.55
C GLY A 171 0.43 24.23 19.77
N PHE A 172 -0.21 23.77 18.69
CA PHE A 172 0.36 22.76 17.79
C PHE A 172 1.76 23.16 17.29
N PRO A 173 2.73 22.23 17.17
CA PRO A 173 2.64 20.78 17.45
C PRO A 173 2.85 20.38 18.92
N GLN A 174 3.17 21.33 19.80
CA GLN A 174 3.54 21.04 21.19
C GLN A 174 2.33 20.67 22.05
N SER A 175 1.15 21.19 21.75
CA SER A 175 -0.10 20.89 22.47
C SER A 175 -0.81 19.63 21.98
N GLU A 176 -0.14 18.76 21.19
CA GLU A 176 -0.78 17.56 20.64
C GLU A 176 -0.77 16.42 21.66
N ASP A 177 -1.81 16.39 22.49
CA ASP A 177 -1.94 15.42 23.59
C ASP A 177 -2.76 14.18 23.21
N ARG A 178 -3.46 14.19 22.08
CA ARG A 178 -4.33 13.09 21.61
C ARG A 178 -3.62 12.08 20.72
N GLY A 179 -2.36 12.35 20.38
CA GLY A 179 -1.54 11.49 19.53
C GLY A 179 -2.20 11.21 18.18
N LEU A 180 -2.41 9.94 17.85
CA LEU A 180 -3.03 9.54 16.58
C LEU A 180 -4.53 9.33 16.65
N GLN A 181 -5.19 9.58 17.80
CA GLN A 181 -6.63 9.38 17.96
C GLN A 181 -7.44 10.52 17.33
N LEU A 182 -8.33 10.18 16.39
CA LEU A 182 -9.23 11.13 15.72
C LEU A 182 -10.35 11.61 16.63
N SER A 183 -10.72 12.90 16.59
CA SER A 183 -11.97 13.37 17.22
C SER A 183 -13.16 12.97 16.34
N HIS A 184 -14.36 13.14 16.86
CA HIS A 184 -15.56 12.94 16.08
C HIS A 184 -15.59 13.82 14.81
N ASP A 185 -15.29 15.11 14.95
CA ASP A 185 -15.29 16.05 13.81
C ASP A 185 -14.16 15.73 12.81
N GLU A 186 -12.98 15.37 13.31
CA GLU A 186 -11.84 14.97 12.48
C GLU A 186 -12.15 13.69 11.68
N ALA A 187 -12.77 12.70 12.33
CA ALA A 187 -13.16 11.43 11.71
C ALA A 187 -14.30 11.60 10.71
N ARG A 188 -15.35 12.36 11.05
CA ARG A 188 -16.45 12.69 10.14
C ARG A 188 -15.94 13.42 8.91
N TRP A 189 -15.05 14.39 9.10
CA TRP A 189 -14.45 15.11 7.98
C TRP A 189 -13.65 14.18 7.06
N LEU A 190 -12.79 13.30 7.60
CA LEU A 190 -12.05 12.32 6.79
C LEU A 190 -12.96 11.32 6.09
N GLN A 191 -14.01 10.85 6.75
CA GLN A 191 -15.04 9.97 6.16
C GLN A 191 -15.66 10.65 4.94
N GLU A 192 -16.16 11.88 5.09
CA GLU A 192 -16.76 12.65 3.99
C GLU A 192 -15.79 12.84 2.82
N ARG A 193 -14.52 13.16 3.10
CA ARG A 193 -13.48 13.28 2.05
C ARG A 193 -13.34 11.98 1.27
N ILE A 194 -13.14 10.85 1.95
CA ILE A 194 -12.93 9.54 1.30
C ILE A 194 -14.16 9.13 0.49
N LEU A 195 -15.37 9.27 1.05
CA LEU A 195 -16.62 8.92 0.36
C LEU A 195 -16.82 9.76 -0.90
N THR A 196 -16.43 11.05 -0.86
CA THR A 196 -16.58 11.98 -1.99
C THR A 196 -15.54 11.72 -3.09
N THR A 197 -14.29 11.45 -2.74
CA THR A 197 -13.19 11.35 -3.72
C THR A 197 -12.96 9.94 -4.25
N CYS A 198 -13.39 8.91 -3.52
CA CYS A 198 -13.16 7.51 -3.87
C CYS A 198 -14.46 6.72 -4.07
N PRO A 199 -15.51 7.27 -4.74
CA PRO A 199 -16.79 6.59 -4.86
C PRO A 199 -16.64 5.24 -5.56
N GLY A 200 -17.42 4.25 -5.12
CA GLY A 200 -17.43 2.90 -5.71
C GLY A 200 -16.21 2.03 -5.38
N THR A 201 -15.26 2.50 -4.58
CA THR A 201 -14.10 1.72 -4.14
C THR A 201 -14.38 0.93 -2.87
N MET A 202 -13.62 -0.14 -2.62
CA MET A 202 -13.73 -0.90 -1.37
C MET A 202 -13.42 -0.03 -0.15
N LEU A 203 -12.46 0.90 -0.26
CA LEU A 203 -12.15 1.86 0.78
C LEU A 203 -13.37 2.71 1.17
N ALA A 204 -14.06 3.31 0.19
CA ALA A 204 -15.26 4.10 0.47
C ALA A 204 -16.38 3.23 1.09
N HIS A 205 -16.56 2.01 0.60
CA HIS A 205 -17.53 1.06 1.15
C HIS A 205 -17.30 0.79 2.65
N VAL A 206 -16.08 0.41 3.04
CA VAL A 206 -15.79 0.08 4.47
C VAL A 206 -15.74 1.31 5.37
N VAL A 207 -15.37 2.47 4.85
CA VAL A 207 -15.40 3.75 5.59
C VAL A 207 -16.83 4.25 5.80
N GLY A 208 -17.73 4.01 4.84
CA GLY A 208 -19.14 4.40 4.91
C GLY A 208 -20.07 3.37 5.58
N SER A 209 -19.57 2.16 5.87
CA SER A 209 -20.35 1.12 6.54
C SER A 209 -20.60 1.48 8.01
N GLU A 210 -21.73 1.04 8.58
CA GLU A 210 -22.01 1.20 10.02
C GLU A 210 -21.09 0.34 10.89
N VAL A 211 -20.69 -0.82 10.38
CA VAL A 211 -19.82 -1.77 11.06
C VAL A 211 -18.42 -1.65 10.49
N GLY A 212 -17.46 -1.30 11.34
CA GLY A 212 -16.04 -1.26 10.98
C GLY A 212 -15.46 -2.66 10.71
N PRO A 213 -14.29 -2.74 10.05
CA PRO A 213 -13.64 -4.00 9.75
C PRO A 213 -13.18 -4.73 11.02
N THR A 214 -13.11 -6.06 10.96
CA THR A 214 -12.77 -6.90 12.12
C THR A 214 -11.26 -6.89 12.38
N THR A 215 -10.87 -6.54 13.62
CA THR A 215 -9.48 -6.56 14.07
C THR A 215 -8.86 -7.96 13.92
N GLY A 216 -7.64 -8.02 13.38
CA GLY A 216 -6.85 -9.26 13.30
C GLY A 216 -7.01 -10.07 12.01
N LEU A 217 -8.02 -9.79 11.18
CA LEU A 217 -8.19 -10.50 9.90
C LEU A 217 -7.16 -10.03 8.86
N TRP A 218 -6.21 -10.89 8.51
CA TRP A 218 -5.04 -10.52 7.69
C TRP A 218 -5.35 -10.10 6.25
N ALA A 219 -6.50 -10.50 5.70
CA ALA A 219 -6.89 -10.21 4.32
C ALA A 219 -8.28 -9.58 4.22
N PRO A 220 -8.53 -8.76 3.18
CA PRO A 220 -9.80 -8.06 3.02
C PRO A 220 -10.95 -9.01 2.70
N TRP A 221 -10.75 -10.10 1.92
CA TRP A 221 -11.83 -11.05 1.59
C TRP A 221 -12.30 -11.90 2.78
N LEU A 222 -11.53 -11.93 3.87
CA LEU A 222 -11.94 -12.56 5.13
C LEU A 222 -12.87 -11.65 5.94
N ASP A 223 -12.86 -10.34 5.67
CA ASP A 223 -13.57 -9.36 6.46
C ASP A 223 -15.05 -9.24 6.05
N PRO A 224 -16.01 -9.41 6.99
CA PRO A 224 -17.43 -9.24 6.70
C PRO A 224 -17.79 -7.87 6.10
N ALA A 225 -17.13 -6.79 6.54
CA ALA A 225 -17.39 -5.44 6.04
C ALA A 225 -16.98 -5.30 4.56
N CYS A 226 -15.92 -5.98 4.13
CA CYS A 226 -15.53 -6.03 2.72
C CYS A 226 -16.46 -6.94 1.90
N ARG A 227 -16.88 -8.07 2.46
CA ARG A 227 -17.73 -9.05 1.75
C ARG A 227 -19.15 -8.56 1.49
N SER A 228 -19.62 -7.54 2.21
CA SER A 228 -20.92 -6.93 1.95
C SER A 228 -20.92 -5.96 0.77
N ALA A 229 -19.76 -5.70 0.15
CA ALA A 229 -19.67 -4.84 -1.02
C ALA A 229 -20.33 -5.48 -2.25
N GLU A 230 -20.80 -4.64 -3.17
CA GLU A 230 -21.40 -5.04 -4.44
C GLU A 230 -20.71 -4.35 -5.63
N GLY A 231 -21.01 -4.82 -6.85
CA GLY A 231 -20.47 -4.23 -8.08
C GLY A 231 -18.96 -4.42 -8.25
N ASP A 232 -18.29 -3.39 -8.77
CA ASP A 232 -16.88 -3.47 -9.17
C ASP A 232 -15.94 -3.74 -7.99
N SER A 233 -16.22 -3.16 -6.81
CA SER A 233 -15.39 -3.38 -5.61
C SER A 233 -15.45 -4.83 -5.14
N ALA A 234 -16.61 -5.47 -5.22
CA ALA A 234 -16.79 -6.89 -4.93
C ALA A 234 -16.05 -7.77 -5.95
N GLN A 235 -16.06 -7.40 -7.23
CA GLN A 235 -15.30 -8.12 -8.26
C GLN A 235 -13.79 -8.03 -8.02
N TRP A 236 -13.27 -6.82 -7.71
CA TRP A 236 -11.86 -6.65 -7.36
C TRP A 236 -11.47 -7.41 -6.08
N LEU A 237 -12.39 -7.58 -5.13
CA LEU A 237 -12.15 -8.36 -3.92
C LEU A 237 -11.99 -9.86 -4.24
N LYS A 238 -12.83 -10.41 -5.12
CA LYS A 238 -12.70 -11.78 -5.63
C LYS A 238 -11.40 -11.98 -6.39
N ASP A 239 -11.05 -11.03 -7.25
CA ASP A 239 -9.77 -11.05 -7.98
C ASP A 239 -8.58 -11.01 -7.02
N ALA A 240 -8.66 -10.21 -5.95
CA ALA A 240 -7.61 -10.11 -4.93
C ALA A 240 -7.36 -11.46 -4.24
N GLU A 241 -8.43 -12.15 -3.84
CA GLU A 241 -8.35 -13.47 -3.21
C GLU A 241 -7.74 -14.51 -4.14
N ALA A 242 -8.27 -14.62 -5.37
CA ALA A 242 -7.79 -15.59 -6.35
C ALA A 242 -6.32 -15.31 -6.74
N PHE A 243 -6.00 -14.05 -7.04
CA PHE A 243 -4.65 -13.63 -7.41
C PHE A 243 -3.64 -13.84 -6.29
N SER A 244 -4.00 -13.50 -5.04
CA SER A 244 -3.13 -13.77 -3.88
C SER A 244 -2.82 -15.26 -3.75
N PHE A 245 -3.81 -16.12 -3.92
CA PHE A 245 -3.64 -17.57 -3.82
C PHE A 245 -2.70 -18.13 -4.91
N ILE A 246 -2.94 -17.78 -6.18
CA ILE A 246 -2.11 -18.27 -7.29
C ILE A 246 -0.68 -17.70 -7.24
N HIS A 247 -0.52 -16.45 -6.82
CA HIS A 247 0.78 -15.80 -6.65
C HIS A 247 1.60 -16.46 -5.53
N ASN A 248 0.94 -16.81 -4.43
CA ASN A 248 1.58 -17.51 -3.31
C ASN A 248 2.12 -18.87 -3.77
N GLY A 249 1.30 -19.68 -4.46
CA GLY A 249 1.73 -20.97 -5.02
C GLY A 249 2.92 -20.84 -5.98
N ALA A 250 2.87 -19.88 -6.90
CA ALA A 250 3.98 -19.62 -7.83
C ALA A 250 5.28 -19.24 -7.12
N THR A 251 5.18 -18.45 -6.05
CA THR A 251 6.34 -18.00 -5.26
C THR A 251 6.89 -19.14 -4.42
N ILE A 252 6.05 -19.98 -3.82
CA ILE A 252 6.48 -21.20 -3.12
C ILE A 252 7.21 -22.14 -4.10
N LEU A 253 6.62 -22.39 -5.27
CA LEU A 253 7.27 -23.20 -6.31
C LEU A 253 8.62 -22.62 -6.72
N TYR A 254 8.71 -21.30 -6.90
CA TYR A 254 9.99 -20.64 -7.16
C TYR A 254 11.04 -20.94 -6.09
N GLN A 255 10.70 -20.81 -4.80
CA GLN A 255 11.65 -21.10 -3.71
C GLN A 255 12.08 -22.57 -3.72
N HIS A 256 11.14 -23.49 -4.01
CA HIS A 256 11.44 -24.91 -4.14
C HIS A 256 12.41 -25.20 -5.31
N LEU A 257 12.20 -24.61 -6.49
CA LEU A 257 13.11 -24.77 -7.64
C LEU A 257 14.52 -24.24 -7.35
N VAL A 258 14.64 -23.17 -6.56
CA VAL A 258 15.94 -22.66 -6.11
C VAL A 258 16.58 -23.62 -5.10
N ALA A 259 15.79 -24.23 -4.21
CA ALA A 259 16.25 -25.25 -3.27
C ALA A 259 16.83 -26.48 -4.00
N GLU A 260 16.10 -27.02 -4.98
CA GLU A 260 16.56 -28.12 -5.83
C GLU A 260 17.86 -27.78 -6.56
N LEU A 261 17.95 -26.58 -7.15
CA LEU A 261 19.18 -26.15 -7.82
C LEU A 261 20.36 -26.04 -6.85
N SER A 262 20.13 -25.47 -5.66
CA SER A 262 21.16 -25.35 -4.62
C SER A 262 21.68 -26.71 -4.17
N ALA A 263 20.78 -27.65 -3.89
CA ALA A 263 21.11 -29.03 -3.52
C ALA A 263 21.95 -29.71 -4.61
N LYS A 264 21.56 -29.54 -5.89
CA LYS A 264 22.27 -30.10 -7.04
C LYS A 264 23.68 -29.52 -7.25
N VAL A 265 23.87 -28.22 -7.01
CA VAL A 265 25.13 -27.51 -7.32
C VAL A 265 26.14 -27.59 -6.18
N PHE A 266 25.69 -27.53 -4.92
CA PHE A 266 26.59 -27.41 -3.76
C PHE A 266 26.63 -28.65 -2.86
N SER A 267 25.90 -29.72 -3.17
CA SER A 267 25.75 -30.89 -2.28
C SER A 267 25.34 -30.44 -0.88
N ALA A 268 24.40 -29.49 -0.80
CA ALA A 268 23.94 -28.95 0.48
C ALA A 268 23.45 -30.11 1.36
N GLY A 269 23.86 -30.10 2.64
CA GLY A 269 23.42 -31.08 3.63
C GLY A 269 21.89 -31.25 3.63
N GLU A 270 21.43 -32.43 4.06
CA GLU A 270 20.14 -33.09 3.83
C GLU A 270 18.82 -32.28 4.04
N ASP A 271 18.85 -30.99 4.36
CA ASP A 271 17.73 -30.28 5.00
C ASP A 271 17.26 -28.98 4.28
N THR A 272 17.70 -28.72 3.04
CA THR A 272 17.29 -27.48 2.31
C THR A 272 15.98 -27.61 1.54
N LEU A 273 15.54 -28.84 1.23
CA LEU A 273 14.32 -29.12 0.48
C LEU A 273 13.09 -29.18 1.38
N GLU A 274 13.23 -29.75 2.57
CA GLU A 274 12.13 -30.01 3.51
C GLU A 274 11.27 -28.77 3.80
N PRO A 275 11.84 -27.58 4.12
CA PRO A 275 11.02 -26.40 4.37
C PRO A 275 10.16 -25.99 3.18
N THR A 276 10.71 -26.04 1.97
CA THR A 276 9.97 -25.65 0.75
C THR A 276 8.95 -26.70 0.31
N HIS A 277 9.20 -27.98 0.61
CA HIS A 277 8.26 -29.06 0.34
C HIS A 277 7.04 -28.95 1.26
N GLY A 278 7.24 -28.74 2.57
CA GLY A 278 6.13 -28.53 3.50
C GLY A 278 5.28 -27.29 3.17
N LEU A 279 5.88 -26.24 2.61
CA LEU A 279 5.13 -25.08 2.10
C LEU A 279 4.26 -25.43 0.87
N LEU A 280 4.74 -26.30 -0.02
CA LEU A 280 3.96 -26.77 -1.17
C LEU A 280 2.80 -27.66 -0.73
N GLU A 281 3.04 -28.61 0.17
CA GLU A 281 1.99 -29.46 0.75
C GLU A 281 0.90 -28.61 1.40
N ALA A 282 1.29 -27.65 2.26
CA ALA A 282 0.34 -26.75 2.91
C ALA A 282 -0.45 -25.86 1.93
N TRP A 283 0.13 -25.51 0.78
CA TRP A 283 -0.57 -24.78 -0.28
C TRP A 283 -1.54 -25.67 -1.06
N GLU A 284 -1.16 -26.91 -1.37
CA GLU A 284 -2.03 -27.90 -2.00
C GLU A 284 -3.23 -28.26 -1.11
N ASP A 285 -3.03 -28.42 0.21
CA ASP A 285 -4.11 -28.64 1.17
C ASP A 285 -5.13 -27.48 1.17
N GLN A 286 -4.68 -26.26 0.89
CA GLN A 286 -5.56 -25.09 0.79
C GLN A 286 -6.25 -24.98 -0.57
N LYS A 287 -5.71 -25.60 -1.63
CA LYS A 287 -6.22 -25.55 -3.01
C LYS A 287 -7.64 -26.07 -3.11
N ASP A 288 -7.98 -27.13 -2.38
CA ASP A 288 -9.32 -27.70 -2.36
C ASP A 288 -10.37 -26.69 -1.88
N ASN A 289 -10.04 -25.90 -0.84
CA ASN A 289 -10.91 -24.84 -0.33
C ASN A 289 -11.05 -23.65 -1.29
N LYS A 290 -10.19 -23.53 -2.30
CA LYS A 290 -10.20 -22.48 -3.32
C LYS A 290 -10.73 -22.95 -4.67
N ARG A 291 -11.12 -24.21 -4.80
CA ARG A 291 -11.49 -24.82 -6.08
C ARG A 291 -12.64 -24.09 -6.78
N GLU A 292 -13.70 -23.76 -6.06
CA GLU A 292 -14.85 -23.05 -6.63
C GLU A 292 -14.49 -21.62 -7.06
N LEU A 293 -13.72 -20.90 -6.22
CA LEU A 293 -13.23 -19.57 -6.53
C LEU A 293 -12.41 -19.58 -7.83
N LEU A 294 -11.44 -20.49 -7.92
CA LEU A 294 -10.54 -20.57 -9.08
C LEU A 294 -11.26 -21.04 -10.34
N ALA A 295 -12.20 -21.99 -10.23
CA ALA A 295 -12.97 -22.48 -11.37
C ALA A 295 -13.89 -21.40 -11.97
N GLY A 296 -14.43 -20.50 -11.13
CA GLY A 296 -15.26 -19.39 -11.57
C GLY A 296 -14.50 -18.11 -11.93
N TRP A 297 -13.17 -18.09 -11.81
CA TRP A 297 -12.40 -16.87 -11.94
C TRP A 297 -12.09 -16.52 -13.41
N ASP A 298 -12.58 -15.38 -13.87
CA ASP A 298 -12.27 -14.81 -15.18
C ASP A 298 -10.92 -14.07 -15.17
N VAL A 299 -9.85 -14.84 -15.37
CA VAL A 299 -8.45 -14.36 -15.40
C VAL A 299 -8.24 -13.32 -16.51
N ASP A 300 -8.84 -13.52 -17.69
CA ASP A 300 -8.69 -12.61 -18.81
C ASP A 300 -9.43 -11.29 -18.56
N GLY A 301 -10.64 -11.35 -18.01
CA GLY A 301 -11.37 -10.17 -17.55
C GLY A 301 -10.58 -9.39 -16.51
N PHE A 302 -9.98 -10.07 -15.53
CA PHE A 302 -9.09 -9.46 -14.53
C PHE A 302 -7.87 -8.76 -15.17
N ILE A 303 -7.18 -9.44 -16.09
CA ILE A 303 -6.02 -8.87 -16.81
C ILE A 303 -6.45 -7.65 -17.63
N ASN A 304 -7.59 -7.72 -18.32
CA ASN A 304 -8.09 -6.63 -19.14
C ASN A 304 -8.46 -5.39 -18.31
N ARG A 305 -9.15 -5.57 -17.17
CA ARG A 305 -9.41 -4.50 -16.20
C ARG A 305 -8.10 -3.90 -15.67
N SER A 306 -7.14 -4.75 -15.32
CA SER A 306 -5.82 -4.31 -14.83
C SER A 306 -5.04 -3.49 -15.88
N LYS A 307 -5.07 -3.90 -17.15
CA LYS A 307 -4.43 -3.18 -18.26
C LYS A 307 -5.10 -1.83 -18.56
N ALA A 308 -6.42 -1.74 -18.41
CA ALA A 308 -7.14 -0.49 -18.57
C ALA A 308 -6.71 0.56 -17.53
N LEU A 309 -6.40 0.13 -16.30
CA LEU A 309 -5.92 0.98 -15.22
C LEU A 309 -4.42 1.25 -15.27
N ASN A 310 -3.63 0.28 -15.71
CA ASN A 310 -2.17 0.37 -15.74
C ASN A 310 -1.61 -0.16 -17.08
N ARG A 311 -1.31 0.77 -17.99
CA ARG A 311 -0.69 0.46 -19.30
C ARG A 311 0.68 -0.23 -19.19
N GLY A 312 1.29 -0.22 -18.00
CA GLY A 312 2.54 -0.93 -17.71
C GLY A 312 2.41 -2.46 -17.75
N VAL A 313 1.19 -3.01 -17.58
CA VAL A 313 0.93 -4.45 -17.60
C VAL A 313 1.17 -5.02 -19.00
N ASN A 314 2.39 -5.52 -19.22
CA ASN A 314 2.83 -6.05 -20.50
C ASN A 314 2.31 -7.48 -20.78
N GLY A 315 2.45 -7.93 -22.03
CA GLY A 315 2.07 -9.27 -22.47
C GLY A 315 2.67 -10.38 -21.62
N ASN A 316 3.99 -10.35 -21.40
CA ASN A 316 4.68 -11.37 -20.60
C ASN A 316 4.14 -11.52 -19.16
N THR A 317 3.69 -10.42 -18.55
CA THR A 317 3.11 -10.45 -17.19
C THR A 317 1.69 -11.02 -17.21
N ALA A 318 0.90 -10.68 -18.24
CA ALA A 318 -0.40 -11.29 -18.46
C ALA A 318 -0.30 -12.80 -18.73
N ASP A 319 0.63 -13.22 -19.60
CA ASP A 319 0.82 -14.63 -19.96
C ASP A 319 1.27 -15.45 -18.75
N PHE A 320 2.16 -14.90 -17.92
CA PHE A 320 2.56 -15.57 -16.69
C PHE A 320 1.41 -15.64 -15.67
N ALA A 321 0.56 -14.61 -15.57
CA ALA A 321 -0.65 -14.68 -14.73
C ALA A 321 -1.61 -15.79 -15.18
N ARG A 322 -1.79 -15.98 -16.50
CA ARG A 322 -2.56 -17.11 -17.05
C ARG A 322 -1.92 -18.45 -16.71
N ALA A 323 -0.61 -18.59 -16.88
CA ALA A 323 0.10 -19.82 -16.55
C ALA A 323 -0.03 -20.18 -15.05
N MET A 324 0.02 -19.18 -14.16
CA MET A 324 -0.23 -19.38 -12.73
C MET A 324 -1.66 -19.87 -12.46
N ALA A 325 -2.67 -19.27 -13.09
CA ALA A 325 -4.07 -19.66 -12.92
C ALA A 325 -4.35 -21.06 -13.49
N GLU A 326 -3.80 -21.38 -14.66
CA GLU A 326 -3.89 -22.70 -15.29
C GLU A 326 -3.22 -23.76 -14.40
N ALA A 327 -2.02 -23.50 -13.88
CA ALA A 327 -1.34 -24.42 -12.98
C ALA A 327 -2.13 -24.65 -11.68
N ALA A 328 -2.76 -23.61 -11.12
CA ALA A 328 -3.57 -23.73 -9.91
C ALA A 328 -4.91 -24.44 -10.10
N THR A 329 -5.41 -24.56 -11.33
CA THR A 329 -6.63 -25.30 -11.67
C THR A 329 -6.34 -26.68 -12.27
N SER A 330 -5.10 -26.93 -12.67
CA SER A 330 -4.66 -28.20 -13.26
C SER A 330 -4.78 -29.36 -12.25
N PRO A 331 -5.17 -30.55 -12.72
CA PRO A 331 -5.14 -31.76 -11.91
C PRO A 331 -3.69 -32.14 -11.58
N GLY A 332 -3.48 -32.67 -10.37
CA GLY A 332 -2.16 -33.00 -9.86
C GLY A 332 -1.54 -31.87 -9.03
N SER A 333 -0.32 -32.13 -8.55
CA SER A 333 0.43 -31.22 -7.70
C SER A 333 1.17 -30.17 -8.53
N LEU A 334 1.37 -28.99 -7.95
CA LEU A 334 2.10 -27.89 -8.56
C LEU A 334 3.58 -28.25 -8.78
N ILE A 335 4.15 -29.07 -7.90
CA ILE A 335 5.53 -29.55 -7.98
C ILE A 335 5.76 -30.53 -9.14
N ASP A 336 4.73 -31.24 -9.60
CA ASP A 336 4.82 -32.16 -10.75
C ASP A 336 4.56 -31.48 -12.09
N ASN A 337 4.04 -30.25 -12.09
CA ASN A 337 3.71 -29.50 -13.30
C ASN A 337 4.98 -28.98 -14.00
N GLN A 338 5.57 -29.80 -14.87
CA GLN A 338 6.81 -29.48 -15.59
C GLN A 338 6.71 -28.22 -16.47
N HIS A 339 5.55 -27.97 -17.08
CA HIS A 339 5.34 -26.76 -17.88
C HIS A 339 5.42 -25.51 -17.01
N PHE A 340 4.72 -25.51 -15.88
CA PHE A 340 4.70 -24.37 -14.97
C PHE A 340 6.05 -24.16 -14.26
N ARG A 341 6.76 -25.22 -13.89
CA ARG A 341 8.14 -25.14 -13.38
C ARG A 341 9.06 -24.39 -14.35
N ALA A 342 9.03 -24.77 -15.63
CA ALA A 342 9.79 -24.09 -16.67
C ALA A 342 9.36 -22.61 -16.86
N ALA A 343 8.07 -22.32 -16.73
CA ALA A 343 7.54 -20.96 -16.79
C ALA A 343 8.06 -20.10 -15.63
N VAL A 344 8.06 -20.62 -14.40
CA VAL A 344 8.58 -19.94 -13.19
C VAL A 344 10.07 -19.63 -13.33
N GLU A 345 10.88 -20.63 -13.74
CA GLU A 345 12.31 -20.44 -13.94
C GLU A 345 12.59 -19.40 -15.04
N THR A 346 11.87 -19.48 -16.16
CA THR A 346 12.00 -18.52 -17.27
C THR A 346 11.62 -17.12 -16.82
N ARG A 347 10.54 -16.98 -16.04
CA ARG A 347 10.07 -15.69 -15.50
C ARG A 347 11.13 -15.05 -14.61
N GLU A 348 11.71 -15.79 -13.67
CA GLU A 348 12.73 -15.23 -12.78
C GLU A 348 14.00 -14.82 -13.54
N LYS A 349 14.45 -15.65 -14.49
CA LYS A 349 15.58 -15.34 -15.38
C LYS A 349 15.34 -14.06 -16.19
N LEU A 350 14.13 -13.86 -16.71
CA LEU A 350 13.76 -12.66 -17.46
C LEU A 350 13.76 -11.41 -16.56
N MET A 351 13.19 -11.49 -15.36
CA MET A 351 13.07 -10.35 -14.46
C MET A 351 14.40 -9.94 -13.84
N LYS A 352 15.23 -10.92 -13.45
CA LYS A 352 16.48 -10.66 -12.74
C LYS A 352 17.71 -10.66 -13.64
N LYS A 353 17.62 -11.12 -14.89
CA LYS A 353 18.73 -11.14 -15.86
C LYS A 353 19.99 -11.79 -15.28
N SER A 354 21.12 -11.09 -15.21
CA SER A 354 22.38 -11.57 -14.63
C SER A 354 22.34 -11.77 -13.11
N ASN A 355 21.31 -11.24 -12.44
CA ASN A 355 21.07 -11.38 -11.01
C ASN A 355 20.13 -12.55 -10.67
N SER A 356 19.70 -13.31 -11.66
CA SER A 356 18.90 -14.53 -11.49
C SER A 356 19.63 -15.56 -10.64
N ARG A 357 18.93 -16.18 -9.68
CA ARG A 357 19.52 -17.26 -8.87
C ARG A 357 19.81 -18.51 -9.71
N PHE A 358 19.09 -18.68 -10.82
CA PHE A 358 19.34 -19.74 -11.81
C PHE A 358 20.54 -19.48 -12.73
N ARG A 359 21.15 -18.29 -12.69
CA ARG A 359 22.34 -17.95 -13.51
C ARG A 359 23.55 -17.56 -12.67
N ASN A 360 23.34 -17.08 -11.45
CA ASN A 360 24.38 -16.49 -10.62
C ASN A 360 24.66 -17.37 -9.39
N GLU A 361 25.70 -18.19 -9.50
CA GLU A 361 26.12 -19.12 -8.44
C GLU A 361 26.39 -18.40 -7.10
N ARG A 362 26.96 -17.19 -7.12
CA ARG A 362 27.20 -16.41 -5.89
C ARG A 362 25.89 -16.06 -5.18
N ARG A 363 24.84 -15.69 -5.92
CA ARG A 363 23.52 -15.41 -5.34
C ARG A 363 22.78 -16.67 -4.90
N LEU A 364 22.99 -17.79 -5.60
CA LEU A 364 22.47 -19.09 -5.20
C LEU A 364 23.12 -19.55 -3.88
N ARG A 365 24.45 -19.42 -3.75
CA ARG A 365 25.19 -19.78 -2.53
C ARG A 365 24.78 -18.94 -1.31
N ALA A 366 24.37 -17.70 -1.53
CA ALA A 366 23.91 -16.80 -0.47
C ALA A 366 22.41 -16.94 -0.16
N TRP A 367 21.67 -17.77 -0.91
CA TRP A 367 20.25 -18.00 -0.67
C TRP A 367 20.05 -19.03 0.44
N GLN A 368 18.95 -18.87 1.18
CA GLN A 368 18.49 -19.80 2.21
C GLN A 368 16.99 -20.01 2.01
N PRO A 369 16.47 -21.22 2.26
CA PRO A 369 15.04 -21.48 2.15
C PRO A 369 14.26 -20.61 3.14
N PRO A 370 13.16 -19.97 2.72
CA PRO A 370 12.33 -19.21 3.64
C PRO A 370 11.49 -20.14 4.51
N ALA A 371 11.32 -19.80 5.78
CA ALA A 371 10.39 -20.51 6.69
C ALA A 371 8.92 -20.30 6.31
N GLN A 372 8.61 -19.19 5.62
CA GLN A 372 7.26 -18.87 5.16
C GLN A 372 7.30 -18.04 3.88
N VAL A 373 6.30 -18.21 3.02
CA VAL A 373 6.05 -17.33 1.86
C VAL A 373 4.74 -16.60 2.11
N ALA A 374 4.81 -15.28 2.26
CA ALA A 374 3.63 -14.47 2.57
C ALA A 374 2.66 -14.38 1.38
N SER A 375 1.37 -14.40 1.69
CA SER A 375 0.31 -14.08 0.72
C SER A 375 0.19 -12.58 0.54
N LEU A 376 -0.39 -12.13 -0.58
CA LEU A 376 -0.57 -10.70 -0.84
C LEU A 376 -1.77 -10.19 -0.05
N SER A 377 -1.57 -9.28 0.90
CA SER A 377 -2.68 -8.67 1.66
C SER A 377 -3.20 -7.36 1.05
N PHE A 378 -2.59 -6.87 -0.02
CA PHE A 378 -2.97 -5.62 -0.70
C PHE A 378 -3.03 -4.41 0.25
N ARG A 379 -2.06 -4.32 1.18
CA ARG A 379 -1.93 -3.23 2.19
C ARG A 379 -3.04 -3.25 3.23
N TRP A 380 -3.79 -4.34 3.35
CA TRP A 380 -5.00 -4.41 4.19
C TRP A 380 -4.73 -4.12 5.66
N ALA A 381 -3.57 -4.50 6.20
CA ALA A 381 -3.23 -4.17 7.59
C ALA A 381 -3.25 -2.65 7.84
N GLN A 382 -2.68 -1.85 6.93
CA GLN A 382 -2.67 -0.38 7.03
C GLN A 382 -4.03 0.23 6.71
N VAL A 383 -4.74 -0.32 5.70
CA VAL A 383 -6.10 0.09 5.38
C VAL A 383 -7.02 -0.10 6.59
N ARG A 384 -7.07 -1.33 7.12
CA ARG A 384 -7.88 -1.70 8.28
C ARG A 384 -7.60 -0.79 9.46
N ARG A 385 -6.33 -0.49 9.75
CA ARG A 385 -5.97 0.45 10.82
C ARG A 385 -6.57 1.84 10.58
N ASN A 386 -6.35 2.44 9.40
CA ASN A 386 -6.86 3.79 9.12
C ASN A 386 -8.40 3.82 9.17
N VAL A 387 -9.08 2.78 8.70
CA VAL A 387 -10.54 2.67 8.75
C VAL A 387 -11.00 2.54 10.20
N LEU A 388 -10.34 1.70 11.01
CA LEU A 388 -10.64 1.58 12.45
C LEU A 388 -10.44 2.90 13.21
N ASP A 389 -9.41 3.69 12.88
CA ASP A 389 -9.20 5.01 13.48
C ASP A 389 -10.38 5.94 13.19
N ILE A 390 -10.90 5.94 11.96
CA ILE A 390 -12.06 6.74 11.55
C ILE A 390 -13.32 6.27 12.29
N HIS A 391 -13.59 4.97 12.30
CA HIS A 391 -14.73 4.38 13.01
C HIS A 391 -14.69 4.67 14.52
N ALA A 392 -13.51 4.57 15.14
CA ALA A 392 -13.31 4.90 16.55
C ALA A 392 -13.62 6.38 16.84
N GLY A 393 -13.18 7.30 15.97
CA GLY A 393 -13.49 8.72 16.11
C GLY A 393 -14.99 9.01 15.91
N LEU A 394 -15.64 8.38 14.93
CA LEU A 394 -17.08 8.50 14.70
C LEU A 394 -17.90 8.05 15.92
N ALA A 395 -17.48 6.97 16.59
CA ALA A 395 -18.12 6.44 17.78
C ALA A 395 -18.06 7.38 19.01
N LEU A 396 -17.25 8.46 18.97
CA LEU A 396 -17.19 9.48 20.03
C LEU A 396 -18.35 10.50 19.99
N GLU A 397 -19.42 10.22 19.24
CA GLU A 397 -20.56 11.13 19.05
C GLU A 397 -21.12 11.64 20.39
N GLY A 398 -21.18 12.97 20.54
CA GLY A 398 -21.69 13.64 21.74
C GLY A 398 -20.64 13.98 22.82
N GLN A 399 -19.37 13.61 22.64
CA GLN A 399 -18.27 14.09 23.49
C GLN A 399 -17.66 15.34 22.85
N SER A 400 -18.02 16.53 23.35
CA SER A 400 -17.45 17.79 22.88
C SER A 400 -15.92 17.75 23.01
N SER A 401 -15.22 18.04 21.91
CA SER A 401 -13.77 18.23 21.86
C SER A 401 -13.35 19.25 22.94
N ALA A 402 -12.77 18.77 24.04
CA ALA A 402 -12.16 19.61 25.07
C ALA A 402 -10.73 19.97 24.67
#